data_AF-G0QC08-F1
#
_entry.id   AF-G0QC08-F1
#
_cell.length_a   1.000
_cell.length_b   1.000
_cell.length_c   1.000
_cell.angle_alpha   90.00
_cell.angle_beta   90.00
_cell.angle_gamma   90.00
#
_symmetry.space_group_name_H-M   'P 1'
#
loop_
_entity.id
_entity.type
_entity.pdbx_description
1 polymer ?
#
loop_
_entity_poly.entity_id
_entity_poly.type
_entity_poly.pdbx_seq_one_letter_code
_entity_poly.pdbx_strand_id
1 'polypeptide(L)' 'MEFEGIVLSVSADYLVRSRDDIEEEEEGVRLMEPYVFTDEETVQRIEADEMLIPYAAVEGVQYGEFTQSTP' A
#
# COMPACT_ATOMS: atom_id res chain seq x y z
N MET A 1 -9.36 -4.98 -9.61
CA MET A 1 -9.61 -4.07 -8.47
C MET A 1 -8.90 -2.76 -8.77
N GLU A 2 -9.43 -1.63 -8.31
CA GLU A 2 -8.85 -0.30 -8.54
C GLU A 2 -8.17 0.22 -7.27
N PHE A 3 -6.97 0.76 -7.42
CA PHE A 3 -6.15 1.34 -6.36
C PHE A 3 -5.68 2.72 -6.78
N GLU A 4 -5.52 3.63 -5.83
CA GLU A 4 -5.09 5.01 -6.10
C GLU A 4 -3.70 5.35 -5.54
N GLY A 5 -3.16 4.48 -4.69
CA GLY A 5 -1.89 4.67 -4.01
C GLY A 5 -1.13 3.35 -3.82
N ILE A 6 0.19 3.42 -3.95
CA ILE A 6 1.11 2.31 -3.71
C ILE A 6 2.23 2.78 -2.78
N VAL A 7 2.49 2.05 -1.71
CA VAL A 7 3.69 2.20 -0.88
C VAL A 7 4.61 1.02 -1.11
N LEU A 8 5.77 1.30 -1.72
CA LEU A 8 6.84 0.34 -1.87
C LEU A 8 7.62 0.26 -0.57
N SER A 9 7.80 -0.95 -0.05
CA SER A 9 8.61 -1.18 1.13
C SER A 9 9.58 -2.33 0.92
N VAL A 10 10.63 -2.36 1.74
CA VAL A 10 11.66 -3.42 1.73
C VAL A 10 11.05 -4.82 1.89
N SER A 11 9.87 -4.94 2.53
CA SER A 11 9.26 -6.24 2.85
C SER A 11 8.15 -6.66 1.89
N ALA A 12 7.42 -5.69 1.32
CA ALA A 12 6.28 -5.91 0.45
C ALA A 12 5.80 -4.59 -0.17
N ASP A 13 4.98 -4.71 -1.22
CA ASP A 13 4.27 -3.57 -1.80
C ASP A 13 2.86 -3.50 -1.23
N TYR A 14 2.48 -2.32 -0.74
CA TYR A 14 1.17 -2.06 -0.18
C TYR A 14 0.35 -1.19 -1.11
N LEU A 15 -0.92 -1.55 -1.29
CA LEU A 15 -1.86 -0.90 -2.17
C LEU A 15 -3.02 -0.35 -1.34
N VAL A 16 -3.46 0.86 -1.65
CA VAL A 16 -4.65 1.45 -1.03
C VAL A 16 -5.64 1.90 -2.09
N ARG A 17 -6.92 1.90 -1.72
CA ARG A 17 -8.01 2.20 -2.67
C ARG A 17 -8.13 3.69 -2.95
N SER A 18 -7.83 4.54 -1.97
CA SER A 18 -7.81 5.98 -2.13
C SER A 18 -6.45 6.59 -1.79
N ARG A 19 -6.12 7.72 -2.41
CA ARG A 19 -4.93 8.50 -2.00
C ARG A 19 -5.05 9.03 -0.58
N ASP A 20 -6.28 9.33 -0.16
CA ASP A 20 -6.58 9.81 1.20
C ASP A 20 -6.34 8.73 2.27
N ASP A 21 -6.16 7.46 1.86
CA ASP A 21 -5.81 6.36 2.76
C ASP A 21 -4.30 6.29 3.04
N ILE A 22 -3.50 7.22 2.49
CA ILE A 22 -2.07 7.38 2.77
C ILE A 22 -1.85 8.67 3.56
N GLU A 23 -1.37 8.53 4.80
CA GLU A 23 -1.01 9.66 5.65
C GLU A 23 0.49 9.62 5.98
N GLU A 24 1.21 10.69 5.65
CA GLU A 24 2.60 10.86 6.09
C GLU A 24 2.62 11.34 7.54
N GLU A 25 3.27 10.58 8.41
CA GLU A 25 3.47 10.90 9.83
C GLU A 25 4.96 11.07 10.15
N GLU A 26 5.30 11.57 11.34
CA GLU A 26 6.70 11.81 11.72
C GLU A 26 7.58 10.56 11.66
N GLU A 27 7.00 9.38 11.91
CA GLU A 27 7.72 8.11 12.02
C GLU A 27 7.67 7.26 10.73
N GLY A 28 6.82 7.63 9.75
CA GLY A 28 6.61 6.82 8.56
C GLY A 28 5.36 7.17 7.76
N VAL A 29 4.85 6.18 7.04
CA VAL A 29 3.63 6.29 6.24
C VAL A 29 2.57 5.40 6.83
N ARG A 30 1.45 5.99 7.24
CA ARG A 30 0.27 5.30 7.72
C ARG A 30 -0.64 4.96 6.55
N LEU A 31 -1.16 3.74 6.55
CA LEU A 31 -2.08 3.22 5.54
C LEU A 31 -3.37 2.75 6.17
N MET A 32 -4.48 3.14 5.58
CA MET A 32 -5.81 2.70 5.98
C MET A 32 -6.27 1.54 5.09
N GLU A 33 -6.76 0.47 5.72
CA GLU A 33 -7.23 -0.77 5.07
C GLU A 33 -6.29 -1.27 3.94
N PRO A 34 -4.97 -1.38 4.18
CA PRO A 34 -4.03 -1.68 3.11
C PRO A 34 -4.25 -3.09 2.55
N TYR A 35 -3.98 -3.20 1.27
CA TYR A 35 -3.80 -4.46 0.58
C TYR A 35 -2.31 -4.73 0.43
N VAL A 36 -1.90 -5.99 0.53
CA VAL A 36 -0.52 -6.41 0.22
C VAL A 36 -0.49 -7.10 -1.13
N PHE A 37 0.46 -6.70 -1.97
CA PHE A 37 0.81 -7.43 -3.18
C PHE A 37 1.91 -8.44 -2.84
N THR A 38 1.63 -9.72 -3.08
CA THR A 38 2.57 -10.82 -2.79
C THR A 38 3.27 -11.27 -4.08
N ASP A 39 4.43 -11.94 -3.95
CA ASP A 39 5.17 -12.53 -5.08
C ASP A 39 4.35 -13.52 -5.93
N GLU A 40 3.23 -14.04 -5.41
CA GLU A 40 2.28 -14.88 -6.15
C GLU A 40 1.31 -14.06 -7.04
N GLU A 41 1.68 -12.81 -7.35
CA GLU A 41 0.93 -11.83 -8.17
C GLU A 41 -0.51 -11.55 -7.67
N THR A 42 -0.79 -11.94 -6.43
CA THR A 42 -2.12 -11.86 -5.84
C THR A 42 -2.16 -10.75 -4.81
N VAL A 43 -3.16 -9.89 -4.95
CA VAL A 43 -3.47 -8.81 -4.01
C VAL A 43 -4.40 -9.36 -2.93
N GLN A 44 -4.02 -9.21 -1.67
CA GLN A 44 -4.82 -9.62 -0.53
C GLN A 44 -5.01 -8.47 0.44
N ARG A 45 -6.23 -8.30 0.96
CA ARG A 45 -6.48 -7.32 2.01
C ARG A 45 -5.79 -7.79 3.27
N ILE A 46 -5.04 -6.90 3.92
CA ILE A 46 -4.51 -7.19 5.26
C ILE A 46 -5.67 -7.10 6.25
N GLU A 47 -5.77 -8.02 7.20
CA GLU A 47 -6.80 -8.01 8.24
C GLU A 47 -6.62 -6.87 9.28
N ALA A 48 -5.77 -5.89 8.99
CA ALA A 48 -5.55 -4.71 9.79
C ALA A 48 -6.37 -3.55 9.25
N ASP A 49 -7.05 -2.82 10.14
CA ASP A 49 -7.76 -1.58 9.79
C ASP A 49 -6.77 -0.47 9.41
N GLU A 50 -5.56 -0.51 9.98
CA GLU A 50 -4.49 0.45 9.75
C GLU A 50 -3.11 -0.20 9.87
N MET A 51 -2.11 0.38 9.20
CA MET A 51 -0.71 -0.03 9.30
C MET A 51 0.23 1.17 9.22
N LEU A 52 1.28 1.20 10.04
CA LEU A 52 2.36 2.18 9.94
C LEU A 52 3.61 1.52 9.35
N ILE A 53 4.10 2.05 8.24
CA ILE A 53 5.36 1.62 7.61
C ILE A 53 6.42 2.65 7.96
N PRO A 54 7.43 2.31 8.78
CA PRO A 54 8.48 3.26 9.15
C PRO A 54 9.23 3.76 7.92
N TYR A 55 9.67 5.03 7.89
CA TYR A 55 10.41 5.56 6.75
C TYR A 55 11.69 4.78 6.43
N ALA A 56 12.32 4.15 7.43
CA ALA A 56 13.47 3.28 7.23
C ALA A 56 13.16 2.05 6.35
N ALA A 57 11.88 1.70 6.21
CA ALA A 57 11.39 0.61 5.39
C ALA A 57 10.66 1.08 4.11
N VAL A 58 10.36 2.37 3.96
CA VAL A 58 9.70 2.94 2.77
C VAL A 58 10.73 3.18 1.67
N GLU A 59 10.52 2.56 0.52
CA GLU A 59 11.35 2.77 -0.69
C GLU A 59 10.74 3.84 -1.62
N GLY A 60 9.43 4.01 -1.57
CA GLY A 60 8.74 5.08 -2.30
C GLY A 60 7.23 5.02 -2.15
N VAL A 61 6.58 6.15 -2.43
CA VAL A 61 5.12 6.28 -2.48
C VAL A 61 4.72 6.75 -3.87
N GLN A 62 3.78 6.05 -4.49
CA GLN A 62 3.27 6.37 -5.83
C GLN A 62 1.77 6.62 -5.78
N TYR A 63 1.32 7.62 -6.54
CA TYR A 63 -0.08 8.01 -6.64
C TYR A 63 -0.53 7.94 -8.10
N GLY A 64 -1.64 7.29 -8.37
CA GLY A 64 -2.09 7.01 -9.74
C GLY A 64 -3.26 6.05 -9.74
N GLU A 65 -3.96 5.93 -10.85
CA GLU A 65 -5.01 4.92 -10.98
C GLU A 65 -4.37 3.60 -11.42
N PHE A 66 -4.42 2.59 -10.56
CA PHE A 66 -3.86 1.27 -10.82
C PHE A 66 -4.98 0.24 -10.89
N THR A 67 -5.08 -0.47 -12.01
CA THR A 67 -6.04 -1.55 -12.18
C THR A 67 -5.31 -2.88 -12.11
N GLN A 68 -5.67 -3.72 -11.13
CA GLN A 68 -5.26 -5.12 -11.17
C GLN A 68 -6.10 -5.84 -12.22
N SER A 69 -5.49 -6.16 -13.36
CA SER A 69 -6.01 -7.10 -14.34
C SER A 69 -5.79 -8.52 -13.81
N THR A 70 -6.84 -9.17 -13.33
CA THR A 70 -6.82 -10.64 -13.19
C THR A 70 -6.73 -11.24 -14.60
N PRO A 71 -5.73 -12.09 -14.90
CA PRO A 71 -5.67 -12.82 -16.17
C PRO A 71 -6.84 -13.80 -16.34
#